data_AF-A0A0G2HMZ1-F1
#
_entry.id   AF-A0A0G2HMZ1-F1
#
_cell.length_a   1.000
_cell.length_b   1.000
_cell.length_c   1.000
_cell.angle_alpha   90.00
_cell.angle_beta   90.00
_cell.angle_gamma   90.00
#
_symmetry.space_group_name_H-M   'P 1'
#
loop_
_entity.id
_entity.type
_entity.pdbx_description
1 polymer ?
#
loop_
_entity_poly.entity_id
_entity_poly.type
_entity_poly.pdbx_seq_one_letter_code
_entity_poly.pdbx_strand_id
1 'polypeptide(L)'
;MKSKTRVAISKKLSSQTRQRINRIPSDPLDVFVFGEGACGELGLGSKIVKGQSLTDVMRPRLNKPLSSDDVGVVQITCGGMHVVALTKDNKILTWGVNDFGALGRATNVEEDEDDEFNPAGSTPGPVDVSGLDPNVL
;
A
#
# COMPACT_ATOMS: atom_id res chain seq x y z
N MET A 1 -4.64 -77.49 8.39
CA MET A 1 -4.15 -76.31 7.64
C MET A 1 -5.01 -75.11 8.04
N LYS A 2 -4.49 -74.11 8.76
CA LYS A 2 -5.22 -72.86 9.05
C LYS A 2 -4.36 -71.68 8.61
N SER A 3 -4.80 -71.02 7.55
CA SER A 3 -4.18 -69.83 6.95
C SER A 3 -4.31 -68.65 7.90
N LYS A 4 -3.21 -67.92 8.14
CA LYS A 4 -3.23 -66.64 8.86
C LYS A 4 -3.28 -65.52 7.83
N THR A 5 -4.45 -64.94 7.62
CA THR A 5 -4.62 -63.72 6.82
C THR A 5 -4.02 -62.53 7.56
N ARG A 6 -3.04 -61.85 6.96
CA ARG A 6 -2.52 -60.57 7.45
C ARG A 6 -3.44 -59.45 6.97
N VAL A 7 -4.00 -58.68 7.90
CA VAL A 7 -4.72 -57.44 7.60
C VAL A 7 -3.69 -56.34 7.32
N ALA A 8 -3.76 -55.73 6.14
CA ALA A 8 -2.96 -54.56 5.81
C ALA A 8 -3.50 -53.34 6.58
N ILE A 9 -2.65 -52.75 7.42
CA ILE A 9 -2.98 -51.51 8.13
C ILE A 9 -2.84 -50.37 7.13
N SER A 10 -3.97 -49.79 6.72
CA SER A 10 -4.00 -48.56 5.92
C SER A 10 -3.40 -47.42 6.75
N LYS A 11 -2.22 -46.94 6.36
CA LYS A 11 -1.63 -45.72 6.93
C LYS A 11 -2.52 -44.55 6.51
N LYS A 12 -3.28 -43.98 7.46
CA LYS A 12 -3.93 -42.67 7.28
C LYS A 12 -2.84 -41.68 6.89
N LEU A 13 -2.88 -41.14 5.67
CA LEU A 13 -2.10 -39.96 5.33
C LEU A 13 -2.60 -38.85 6.27
N SER A 14 -1.72 -38.39 7.16
CA SER A 14 -2.01 -37.25 7.99
C SER A 14 -2.15 -36.06 7.05
N SER A 15 -3.37 -35.51 6.93
CA SER A 15 -3.59 -34.23 6.29
C SER A 15 -2.84 -33.19 7.12
N GLN A 16 -1.60 -32.90 6.74
CA GLN A 16 -0.90 -31.74 7.27
C GLN A 16 -1.63 -30.53 6.69
N THR A 17 -2.50 -29.93 7.50
CA THR A 17 -3.07 -28.62 7.21
C THR A 17 -1.88 -27.69 6.98
N ARG A 18 -1.73 -27.22 5.74
CA ARG A 18 -0.62 -26.35 5.33
C ARG A 18 -0.57 -25.18 6.31
N GLN A 19 0.47 -25.12 7.15
CA GLN A 19 0.60 -24.04 8.11
C GLN A 19 0.56 -22.73 7.33
N ARG A 20 -0.34 -21.84 7.73
CA ARG A 20 -0.47 -20.51 7.13
C ARG A 20 0.77 -19.71 7.52
N ILE A 21 1.77 -19.68 6.63
CA ILE A 21 3.06 -19.02 6.85
C ILE A 21 2.95 -17.48 6.86
N ASN A 22 1.95 -16.92 6.16
CA ASN A 22 1.73 -15.48 6.07
C ASN A 22 0.41 -15.07 6.75
N ARG A 23 0.51 -14.15 7.71
CA ARG A 23 -0.63 -13.45 8.29
C ARG A 23 -0.82 -12.15 7.53
N ILE A 24 -2.04 -11.89 7.09
CA ILE A 24 -2.37 -10.64 6.42
C ILE A 24 -2.33 -9.56 7.50
N PRO A 25 -1.58 -8.46 7.32
CA PRO A 25 -1.63 -7.34 8.24
C PRO A 25 -3.07 -6.82 8.37
N SER A 26 -3.60 -6.76 9.58
CA SER A 26 -5.01 -6.38 9.83
C SER A 26 -5.16 -5.08 10.60
N ASP A 27 -4.12 -4.67 11.32
CA ASP A 27 -4.21 -3.58 12.28
C ASP A 27 -3.92 -2.26 11.55
N PRO A 28 -4.86 -1.30 11.55
CA PRO A 28 -4.65 0.03 10.99
C PRO A 28 -3.46 0.74 11.65
N LEU A 29 -2.61 1.37 10.84
CA LEU A 29 -1.40 2.05 11.27
C LEU A 29 -1.48 3.55 10.95
N ASP A 30 -0.95 4.37 11.86
CA ASP A 30 -0.61 5.75 11.54
C ASP A 30 0.66 5.77 10.69
N VAL A 31 0.62 6.50 9.58
CA VAL A 31 1.76 6.60 8.66
C VAL A 31 2.57 7.87 8.98
N PHE A 32 3.84 7.69 9.29
CA PHE A 32 4.80 8.77 9.47
C PHE A 32 5.76 8.85 8.28
N VAL A 33 6.03 10.07 7.81
CA VAL A 33 6.92 10.35 6.68
C VAL A 33 8.00 11.34 7.08
N PHE A 34 9.19 11.19 6.50
CA PHE A 34 10.35 12.05 6.71
C PHE A 34 11.35 11.86 5.56
N GLY A 35 12.29 12.79 5.43
CA GLY A 35 13.27 12.84 4.34
C GLY A 35 12.96 13.95 3.35
N GLU A 36 13.46 13.76 2.14
CA GLU A 36 13.23 14.61 0.98
C GLU A 36 11.98 14.16 0.23
N GLY A 37 11.21 15.13 -0.25
CA GLY A 37 9.90 14.96 -0.88
C GLY A 37 9.70 15.95 -2.00
N ALA A 38 10.79 16.41 -2.61
CA ALA A 38 10.80 17.36 -3.71
C ALA A 38 10.03 16.87 -4.93
N CYS A 39 9.78 15.55 -5.05
CA CYS A 39 8.98 14.96 -6.11
C CYS A 39 7.64 14.37 -5.60
N GLY A 40 7.18 14.75 -4.40
CA GLY A 40 5.91 14.31 -3.82
C GLY A 40 5.94 12.95 -3.12
N GLU A 41 7.12 12.36 -2.90
CA GLU A 41 7.32 11.04 -2.29
C GLU A 41 6.81 10.94 -0.85
N LEU A 42 6.74 12.07 -0.16
CA LEU A 42 6.23 12.13 1.21
C LEU A 42 4.71 12.02 1.29
N GLY A 43 3.99 12.21 0.18
CA GLY A 43 2.53 12.07 0.18
C GLY A 43 1.82 13.12 1.04
N LEU A 44 2.42 14.29 1.25
CA LEU A 44 1.87 15.38 2.07
C LEU A 44 1.06 16.40 1.25
N GLY A 45 0.98 16.20 -0.07
CA GLY A 45 0.36 17.11 -1.02
C GLY A 45 1.24 18.31 -1.40
N SER A 46 0.75 19.08 -2.38
CA SER A 46 1.42 20.24 -2.97
C SER A 46 1.28 21.54 -2.18
N LYS A 47 0.53 21.53 -1.07
CA LYS A 47 0.19 22.76 -0.36
C LYS A 47 1.37 23.31 0.42
N ILE A 48 1.88 24.47 -0.02
CA ILE A 48 2.70 25.34 0.81
C ILE A 48 1.83 25.83 1.98
N VAL A 49 2.11 25.37 3.20
CA VAL A 49 1.40 25.83 4.40
C VAL A 49 2.25 26.88 5.09
N LYS A 50 1.76 28.13 5.14
CA LYS A 50 2.45 29.27 5.80
C LYS A 50 3.86 29.56 5.25
N GLY A 51 4.03 29.47 3.92
CA GLY A 51 5.32 29.71 3.27
C GLY A 51 6.35 28.59 3.47
N GLN A 52 5.95 27.45 4.07
CA GLN A 52 6.79 26.26 4.15
C GLN A 52 6.30 25.23 3.15
N SER A 53 7.19 24.87 2.23
CA SER A 53 7.01 23.65 1.45
C SER A 53 7.02 22.45 2.38
N LEU A 54 6.03 21.56 2.23
CA LEU A 54 5.99 20.30 2.96
C LEU A 54 6.95 19.26 2.37
N THR A 55 7.81 19.67 1.42
CA THR A 55 8.72 18.82 0.66
C THR A 55 9.89 18.28 1.49
N ASP A 56 10.37 18.96 2.53
CA ASP A 56 11.47 18.44 3.35
C ASP A 56 11.09 18.28 4.81
N VAL A 57 11.16 17.05 5.30
CA VAL A 57 10.67 16.66 6.62
C VAL A 57 11.80 15.97 7.38
N MET A 58 12.56 16.76 8.14
CA MET A 58 13.75 16.27 8.88
C MET A 58 13.43 15.40 10.11
N ARG A 59 12.16 15.26 10.47
CA ARG A 59 11.70 14.47 11.62
C ARG A 59 10.40 13.76 11.26
N PRO A 60 10.16 12.52 11.76
CA PRO A 60 8.92 11.81 11.50
C PRO A 60 7.69 12.70 11.71
N ARG A 61 6.91 12.88 10.65
CA ARG A 61 5.67 13.67 10.64
C ARG A 61 4.51 12.76 10.30
N LEU A 62 3.43 12.87 11.06
CA LEU A 62 2.18 12.19 10.74
C LEU A 62 1.66 12.65 9.36
N ASN A 63 1.51 11.71 8.44
CA ASN A 63 0.81 11.92 7.18
C ASN A 63 -0.69 11.88 7.47
N LYS A 64 -1.27 13.05 7.77
CA LYS A 64 -2.69 13.19 8.14
C LYS A 64 -3.66 12.59 7.10
N PRO A 65 -3.44 12.75 5.78
CA PRO A 65 -4.21 12.02 4.76
C PRO A 65 -4.27 10.49 4.94
N LEU A 66 -3.35 9.89 5.68
CA LEU A 66 -3.25 8.44 5.93
C LEU A 66 -3.45 8.09 7.41
N SER A 67 -4.25 8.86 8.15
CA SER A 67 -4.57 8.54 9.55
C SER A 67 -5.18 7.14 9.67
N SER A 68 -4.87 6.45 10.77
CA SER A 68 -5.44 5.13 11.05
C SER A 68 -6.96 5.16 11.23
N ASP A 69 -7.51 6.27 11.73
CA ASP A 69 -8.94 6.48 11.96
C ASP A 69 -9.73 6.60 10.65
N ASP A 70 -9.17 7.28 9.63
CA ASP A 70 -9.88 7.57 8.38
C ASP A 70 -9.59 6.54 7.28
N VAL A 71 -8.31 6.25 7.04
CA VAL A 71 -7.87 5.41 5.91
C VAL A 71 -7.57 3.99 6.35
N GLY A 72 -6.87 3.84 7.47
CA GLY A 72 -6.47 2.55 8.01
C GLY A 72 -5.57 1.74 7.09
N VAL A 73 -4.39 2.28 6.81
CA VAL A 73 -3.29 1.57 6.12
C VAL A 73 -2.83 0.39 6.98
N VAL A 74 -2.72 -0.80 6.40
CA VAL A 74 -2.24 -2.01 7.07
C VAL A 74 -0.87 -2.46 6.57
N GLN A 75 -0.46 -2.01 5.38
CA GLN A 75 0.83 -2.32 4.79
C GLN A 75 1.29 -1.19 3.86
N ILE A 76 2.61 -0.97 3.81
CA ILE A 76 3.24 0.02 2.94
C ILE A 76 4.48 -0.58 2.27
N THR A 77 4.77 -0.17 1.05
CA THR A 77 6.03 -0.45 0.34
C THR A 77 6.50 0.80 -0.38
N CYS A 78 7.80 1.08 -0.27
CA CYS A 78 8.42 2.24 -0.90
C CYS A 78 9.30 1.77 -2.06
N GLY A 79 9.10 2.36 -3.23
CA GLY A 79 10.05 2.31 -4.34
C GLY A 79 11.12 3.40 -4.21
N GLY A 80 11.79 3.73 -5.32
CA GLY A 80 12.77 4.82 -5.35
C GLY A 80 12.12 6.21 -5.21
N MET A 81 11.05 6.47 -5.97
CA MET A 81 10.36 7.77 -6.00
C MET A 81 8.83 7.64 -5.92
N HIS A 82 8.31 6.47 -5.55
CA HIS A 82 6.87 6.23 -5.39
C HIS A 82 6.61 5.33 -4.19
N VAL A 83 5.40 5.36 -3.68
CA VAL A 83 4.97 4.55 -2.54
C VAL A 83 3.62 3.93 -2.85
N VAL A 84 3.43 2.71 -2.35
CA VAL A 84 2.18 1.97 -2.44
C VAL A 84 1.74 1.57 -1.03
N ALA A 85 0.48 1.82 -0.70
CA ALA A 85 -0.12 1.42 0.56
C ALA A 85 -1.37 0.56 0.32
N LEU A 86 -1.54 -0.46 1.17
CA LEU A 86 -2.72 -1.30 1.25
C LEU A 86 -3.53 -0.91 2.48
N THR A 87 -4.81 -0.67 2.30
CA THR A 87 -5.74 -0.36 3.39
C THR A 87 -6.49 -1.60 3.87
N LYS A 88 -7.06 -1.53 5.08
CA LYS A 88 -7.87 -2.60 5.67
C LYS A 88 -9.11 -2.98 4.85
N ASP A 89 -9.60 -2.06 4.01
CA ASP A 89 -10.75 -2.25 3.11
C ASP A 89 -10.32 -2.62 1.68
N ASN A 90 -9.12 -3.20 1.53
CA ASN A 90 -8.55 -3.71 0.28
C ASN A 90 -8.42 -2.66 -0.84
N LYS A 91 -8.21 -1.39 -0.47
CA LYS A 91 -7.85 -0.35 -1.43
C LYS A 91 -6.34 -0.24 -1.54
N ILE A 92 -5.89 0.05 -2.75
CA ILE A 92 -4.51 0.37 -3.05
C ILE A 92 -4.41 1.88 -3.20
N LEU A 93 -3.55 2.50 -2.41
CA LEU A 93 -3.23 3.92 -2.51
C LEU A 93 -1.80 4.08 -3.03
N THR A 94 -1.59 5.03 -3.93
CA THR A 94 -0.28 5.33 -4.51
C THR A 94 0.01 6.82 -4.52
N TRP A 95 1.28 7.20 -4.37
CA TRP A 95 1.76 8.59 -4.50
C TRP A 95 3.25 8.65 -4.84
N GLY A 96 3.71 9.83 -5.24
CA GLY A 96 5.08 10.12 -5.67
C GLY A 96 5.15 10.43 -7.18
N VAL A 97 6.28 10.08 -7.79
CA VAL A 97 6.52 10.26 -9.23
C VAL A 97 5.69 9.25 -10.03
N ASN A 98 4.99 9.75 -11.06
CA ASN A 98 4.14 8.93 -11.93
C ASN A 98 4.70 8.76 -13.35
N ASP A 99 6.01 8.96 -13.53
CA ASP A 99 6.69 8.67 -14.80
C ASP A 99 6.43 7.21 -15.21
N PHE A 100 6.14 7.01 -16.49
CA PHE A 100 5.80 5.71 -17.07
C PHE A 100 4.61 5.01 -16.38
N GLY A 101 3.75 5.74 -15.66
CA GLY A 101 2.55 5.21 -15.01
C GLY A 101 2.82 4.43 -13.72
N ALA A 102 3.93 4.72 -13.02
CA ALA A 102 4.34 4.01 -11.80
C ALA A 102 3.27 3.97 -10.68
N LEU A 103 2.35 4.96 -10.63
CA LEU A 103 1.29 5.00 -9.63
C LEU A 103 0.05 4.20 -10.04
N GLY A 104 -0.04 3.72 -11.28
CA GLY A 104 -1.19 2.94 -11.78
C GLY A 104 -2.50 3.73 -11.89
N ARG A 105 -2.44 5.07 -11.81
CA ARG A 105 -3.60 5.97 -11.90
C ARG A 105 -3.22 7.24 -12.64
N ALA A 106 -4.21 7.92 -13.23
CA ALA A 106 -3.98 9.22 -13.84
C ALA A 106 -3.66 10.27 -12.76
N THR A 107 -2.63 11.08 -13.02
CA THR A 107 -2.28 12.23 -12.18
C THR A 107 -2.33 13.53 -12.94
N ASN A 108 -2.65 13.53 -14.24
CA ASN A 108 -2.65 14.74 -15.05
C ASN A 108 -3.83 15.59 -14.59
N VAL A 109 -3.52 16.66 -13.84
CA VAL A 109 -4.47 17.73 -13.56
C VAL A 109 -4.27 18.79 -14.65
N GLU A 110 -5.34 19.47 -15.04
CA GLU A 110 -5.20 20.66 -15.88
C GLU A 110 -4.30 21.63 -15.11
N GLU A 111 -3.17 22.01 -15.73
CA GLU A 111 -2.15 22.84 -15.12
C GLU A 111 -2.74 24.25 -14.91
N ASP A 112 -3.26 24.52 -13.71
CA ASP A 112 -3.34 25.90 -13.25
C ASP A 112 -1.89 26.37 -13.06
N GLU A 113 -1.48 27.43 -13.76
CA GLU A 113 -0.09 27.90 -13.92
C GLU A 113 0.64 28.23 -12.59
N ASP A 114 -0.03 28.14 -11.44
CA ASP A 114 0.46 28.53 -10.11
C ASP A 114 0.80 27.34 -9.18
N ASP A 115 0.45 26.10 -9.52
CA ASP A 115 0.74 24.93 -8.66
C ASP A 115 2.11 24.33 -9.00
N GLU A 116 3.13 24.74 -8.25
CA GLU A 116 4.52 24.22 -8.28
C GLU A 116 4.61 22.69 -8.17
N PHE A 117 3.55 22.02 -7.70
CA PHE A 117 3.52 20.59 -7.50
C PHE A 117 2.16 19.97 -7.83
N ASN A 118 2.14 18.91 -8.64
CA ASN A 118 0.91 18.21 -9.02
C ASN A 118 0.23 17.58 -7.77
N PRO A 119 -0.95 18.07 -7.34
CA PRO A 119 -1.63 17.57 -6.15
C PRO A 119 -2.04 16.10 -6.27
N ALA A 120 -2.38 15.66 -7.48
CA ALA A 120 -2.80 14.28 -7.74
C ALA A 120 -1.63 13.30 -7.59
N GLY A 121 -0.39 13.67 -7.94
CA GLY A 121 0.79 12.82 -7.74
C GLY A 121 1.34 12.86 -6.31
N SER A 122 1.30 14.02 -5.67
CA SER A 122 1.89 14.26 -4.35
C SER A 122 1.02 13.92 -3.14
N THR A 123 -0.21 13.47 -3.39
CA THR A 123 -1.15 13.02 -2.35
C THR A 123 -1.48 11.55 -2.56
N PRO A 124 -1.56 10.72 -1.50
CA PRO A 124 -2.06 9.35 -1.59
C PRO A 124 -3.43 9.32 -2.25
N GLY A 125 -3.53 8.60 -3.37
CA GLY A 125 -4.74 8.51 -4.16
C GLY A 125 -5.08 7.05 -4.49
N PRO A 126 -6.37 6.71 -4.59
CA PRO A 126 -6.80 5.35 -4.87
C PRO A 126 -6.48 4.94 -6.31
N VAL A 127 -6.09 3.68 -6.48
CA VAL A 127 -5.96 3.01 -7.78
C VAL A 127 -7.29 2.33 -8.11
N ASP A 128 -7.77 2.51 -9.34
CA ASP A 128 -8.94 1.78 -9.84
C ASP A 128 -8.55 0.32 -10.11
N VAL A 129 -9.14 -0.58 -9.32
CA VAL A 129 -8.93 -2.03 -9.41
C VAL A 129 -10.15 -2.78 -9.95
N SER A 130 -11.17 -2.06 -10.44
CA SER A 130 -12.44 -2.65 -10.91
C SER A 130 -12.27 -3.62 -12.09
N GLY A 131 -11.18 -3.48 -12.87
CA GLY A 131 -10.83 -4.37 -13.98
C GLY A 131 -9.93 -5.57 -13.61
N LEU A 132 -9.55 -5.74 -12.34
CA LEU A 132 -8.68 -6.83 -11.89
C LEU A 132 -9.50 -8.03 -11.39
N ASP A 133 -8.96 -9.24 -11.53
CA ASP A 133 -9.58 -10.44 -10.97
C ASP A 133 -9.61 -10.35 -9.43
N PRO A 134 -10.79 -10.43 -8.79
CA PRO A 134 -10.94 -10.30 -7.35
C PRO A 134 -10.24 -11.40 -6.54
N ASN A 135 -9.80 -12.49 -7.18
CA ASN A 135 -9.01 -13.53 -6.52
C ASN A 135 -7.49 -13.20 -6.45
N VAL A 136 -7.09 -12.05 -7.00
CA VAL A 136 -5.69 -11.59 -7.06
C VAL A 136 -5.43 -10.43 -6.07
N LEU A 137 -6.49 -9.89 -5.45
CA LEU A 137 -6.46 -8.83 -4.42
C LEU A 137 -6.73 -9.42 -3.03
#